data_AF-A0A4Y2NH07-F1
#
_entry.id   AF-A0A4Y2NH07-F1
#
_cell.length_a   1.000
_cell.length_b   1.000
_cell.length_c   1.000
_cell.angle_alpha   90.00
_cell.angle_beta   90.00
_cell.angle_gamma   90.00
#
_symmetry.space_group_name_H-M   'P 1'
#
loop_
_entity.id
_entity.type
_entity.pdbx_description
1 polymer ?
#
loop_
_entity_poly.entity_id
_entity_poly.type
_entity_poly.pdbx_seq_one_letter_code
_entity_poly.pdbx_strand_id
1 'polypeptide(L)'
;MGNIMIFHKHGKSKTEASSYRPISLLPTIGKVLKKLLTQRLNFHLETNNRLSYLQYGFREGRSTEMTITKLLDTIHKGKASGDHVLVLSIDIKGAFDNIQRSASSSYLDNNECPANIVNIFKNLL
;
A
#
# COMPACT_ATOMS: atom_id res chain seq x y z
N MET A 1 11.77 19.79 -5.44
CA MET A 1 11.14 18.80 -6.34
C MET A 1 11.97 17.53 -6.33
N GLY A 2 11.32 16.36 -6.46
CA GLY A 2 12.03 15.08 -6.64
C GLY A 2 12.36 14.84 -8.11
N ASN A 3 13.41 14.07 -8.39
CA ASN A 3 13.77 13.69 -9.75
C ASN A 3 12.97 12.46 -10.18
N ILE A 4 12.39 12.46 -11.38
CA ILE A 4 11.70 11.30 -11.92
C ILE A 4 12.72 10.44 -12.67
N MET A 5 12.88 9.19 -12.23
CA MET A 5 13.70 8.19 -12.91
C MET A 5 12.81 7.08 -13.45
N ILE A 6 13.02 6.70 -14.71
CA ILE A 6 12.17 5.74 -15.41
C ILE A 6 12.88 4.38 -15.48
N PHE A 7 12.23 3.34 -14.99
CA PHE A 7 12.75 1.98 -15.02
C PHE A 7 11.96 1.10 -15.98
N HIS A 8 12.65 0.43 -16.90
CA HIS A 8 12.03 -0.53 -17.81
C HIS A 8 11.75 -1.86 -17.10
N LYS A 9 10.53 -2.38 -17.24
CA LYS A 9 10.11 -3.68 -16.70
C LYS A 9 10.79 -4.80 -17.50
N HIS A 10 11.37 -5.76 -16.80
CA HIS A 10 12.00 -6.91 -17.44
C HIS A 10 11.00 -7.70 -18.30
N GLY A 11 11.41 -8.12 -19.50
CA GLY A 11 10.58 -8.89 -20.42
C GLY A 11 9.41 -8.14 -21.08
N LYS A 12 9.39 -6.80 -21.03
CA LYS A 12 8.35 -5.98 -21.67
C LYS A 12 8.86 -5.21 -22.90
N SER A 13 7.94 -4.76 -23.76
CA SER A 13 8.27 -4.03 -24.98
C SER A 13 8.80 -2.63 -24.68
N LYS A 14 9.88 -2.20 -25.33
CA LYS A 14 10.44 -0.85 -25.15
C LYS A 14 9.59 0.26 -25.76
N THR A 15 8.64 -0.07 -26.64
CA THR A 15 7.81 0.91 -27.35
C THR A 15 6.53 1.29 -26.61
N GLU A 16 6.16 0.55 -25.55
CA GLU A 16 4.95 0.80 -24.79
C GLU A 16 5.25 1.58 -23.50
N ALA A 17 4.51 2.67 -23.25
CA ALA A 17 4.65 3.44 -22.01
C ALA A 17 4.39 2.59 -20.74
N SER A 18 3.47 1.62 -20.84
CA SER A 18 3.11 0.72 -19.73
C SER A 18 4.26 -0.20 -19.28
N SER A 19 5.28 -0.38 -20.12
CA SER A 19 6.48 -1.16 -19.85
C SER A 19 7.45 -0.45 -18.91
N TYR A 20 7.19 0.81 -18.57
CA TYR A 20 8.06 1.59 -17.70
C TYR A 20 7.41 1.84 -16.33
N ARG A 21 8.25 2.05 -15.31
CA ARG A 21 7.85 2.44 -13.96
C ARG A 21 8.53 3.77 -13.64
N PRO A 22 7.80 4.90 -13.57
CA PRO A 22 8.36 6.12 -13.06
C PRO A 22 8.55 6.00 -11.54
N ILE A 23 9.71 6.40 -11.04
CA ILE A 23 10.02 6.49 -9.61
C ILE A 23 10.42 7.92 -9.31
N SER A 24 9.69 8.55 -8.40
CA SER A 24 10.04 9.87 -7.87
C SER A 24 11.09 9.73 -6.76
N LEU A 25 12.30 10.20 -7.04
CA LEU A 25 13.40 10.25 -6.08
C LEU A 25 13.35 11.56 -5.33
N LEU A 26 12.80 11.50 -4.11
CA LEU A 26 12.80 12.64 -3.20
C LEU A 26 14.23 12.99 -2.74
N PRO A 27 14.55 14.28 -2.53
CA PRO A 27 15.80 14.66 -1.86
C PRO A 27 15.86 14.03 -0.46
N THR A 28 17.06 13.88 0.10
CA THR A 28 17.27 13.22 1.40
C THR A 28 16.35 13.75 2.49
N ILE A 29 16.20 15.07 2.58
CA ILE A 29 15.29 15.70 3.54
C ILE A 29 13.82 15.31 3.32
N GLY A 30 13.38 15.18 2.07
CA GLY A 30 12.04 14.72 1.72
C GLY A 30 11.81 13.25 2.10
N LYS A 31 12.83 12.40 1.96
CA LYS A 31 12.78 11.00 2.42
C LYS A 31 12.65 10.92 3.94
N VAL A 32 13.40 11.75 4.67
CA VAL A 32 13.33 11.84 6.14
C VAL A 32 11.93 12.28 6.58
N LEU A 33 11.41 13.38 6.01
CA LEU A 33 10.07 13.86 6.30
C LEU A 33 9.00 12.78 6.02
N LYS A 34 9.07 12.14 4.85
CA LYS A 34 8.15 11.06 4.48
C LYS A 34 8.21 9.92 5.50
N LYS A 35 9.40 9.49 5.91
CA LYS A 35 9.58 8.43 6.92
C LYS A 35 8.92 8.82 8.25
N LEU A 36 9.16 10.03 8.75
CA LEU A 36 8.56 10.51 10.01
C LEU A 36 7.02 10.54 9.95
N LEU A 37 6.47 11.05 8.84
CA LEU A 37 5.02 11.10 8.63
C LEU A 37 4.41 9.70 8.55
N THR A 38 5.03 8.80 7.78
CA THR A 38 4.57 7.40 7.68
C THR A 38 4.62 6.70 9.03
N GLN A 39 5.67 6.89 9.83
CA GLN A 39 5.76 6.31 11.18
C GLN A 39 4.65 6.82 12.09
N ARG A 40 4.39 8.13 12.12
CA ARG A 40 3.33 8.71 12.94
C ARG A 40 1.93 8.26 12.51
N LEU A 41 1.68 8.22 11.21
CA LEU A 41 0.41 7.74 10.67
C LEU A 41 0.19 6.26 10.98
N ASN A 42 1.19 5.42 10.75
CA ASN A 42 1.11 4.00 11.06
C ASN A 42 0.88 3.76 12.55
N PHE A 43 1.60 4.47 13.43
CA PHE A 43 1.39 4.38 14.86
C PHE A 43 -0.07 4.67 15.23
N HIS A 44 -0.64 5.77 14.71
CA HIS A 44 -2.06 6.10 14.94
C HIS A 44 -3.01 5.01 14.44
N LEU A 45 -2.81 4.53 13.21
CA LEU A 45 -3.70 3.52 12.61
C LEU A 45 -3.60 2.17 13.33
N GLU A 46 -2.42 1.78 13.80
CA GLU A 46 -2.20 0.55 14.55
C GLU A 46 -2.79 0.63 15.97
N THR A 47 -2.46 1.68 16.73
CA THR A 47 -2.94 1.86 18.10
C THR A 47 -4.47 1.93 18.18
N ASN A 48 -5.11 2.48 17.15
CA ASN A 48 -6.57 2.59 17.06
C ASN A 48 -7.22 1.43 16.29
N ASN A 49 -6.50 0.34 15.99
CA ASN A 49 -7.00 -0.84 15.26
C ASN A 49 -7.72 -0.50 13.94
N ARG A 50 -7.25 0.52 13.21
CA ARG A 50 -7.84 1.00 11.96
C ARG A 50 -7.40 0.19 10.74
N LEU A 51 -6.38 -0.65 10.87
CA LEU A 51 -5.89 -1.53 9.80
C LEU A 51 -6.48 -2.95 9.93
N SER A 52 -6.97 -3.49 8.81
CA SER A 52 -7.48 -4.86 8.75
C SER A 52 -6.44 -5.87 9.22
N TYR A 53 -6.85 -6.85 10.05
CA TYR A 53 -5.99 -7.96 10.46
C TYR A 53 -5.57 -8.85 9.27
N LEU A 54 -6.18 -8.72 8.10
CA LEU A 54 -5.79 -9.43 6.88
C LEU A 54 -4.92 -8.58 5.95
N GLN A 55 -4.55 -7.36 6.35
CA GLN A 55 -3.59 -6.54 5.61
C GLN A 55 -2.16 -6.92 6.01
N TYR A 56 -1.42 -7.53 5.08
CA TYR A 56 -0.02 -7.93 5.31
C TYR A 56 0.98 -7.04 4.56
N GLY A 57 0.58 -6.48 3.42
CA GLY A 57 1.42 -5.57 2.65
C GLY A 57 1.63 -4.23 3.36
N PHE A 58 2.85 -3.70 3.27
CA PHE A 58 3.24 -2.40 3.82
C PHE A 58 2.96 -2.20 5.32
N ARG A 59 2.90 -3.30 6.09
CA ARG A 59 2.63 -3.31 7.53
C ARG A 59 3.81 -3.90 8.29
N GLU A 60 4.24 -3.23 9.34
CA GLU A 60 5.38 -3.66 10.15
C GLU A 60 5.09 -5.00 10.85
N GLY A 61 6.10 -5.85 10.98
CA GLY A 61 5.96 -7.18 11.58
C GLY A 61 5.14 -8.18 10.75
N ARG A 62 4.82 -7.86 9.48
CA ARG A 62 4.08 -8.75 8.58
C ARG A 62 4.84 -9.00 7.28
N SER A 63 4.73 -10.22 6.75
CA SER A 63 5.40 -10.63 5.52
C SER A 63 4.45 -11.25 4.51
N THR A 64 4.92 -11.33 3.26
CA THR A 64 4.23 -12.06 2.19
C THR A 64 4.08 -13.54 2.53
N GLU A 65 5.06 -14.12 3.22
CA GLU A 65 5.02 -15.52 3.66
C GLU A 65 3.83 -15.77 4.59
N MET A 66 3.61 -14.89 5.58
CA MET A 66 2.45 -14.99 6.48
C MET A 66 1.13 -14.96 5.70
N THR A 67 1.05 -14.15 4.64
CA THR A 67 -0.13 -14.06 3.78
C THR A 67 -0.37 -15.39 3.07
N ILE A 68 0.68 -15.96 2.48
CA ILE A 68 0.63 -17.23 1.74
C ILE A 68 0.25 -18.37 2.68
N THR A 69 0.91 -18.48 3.84
CA THR A 69 0.58 -19.48 4.86
C THR A 69 -0.89 -19.38 5.26
N LYS A 70 -1.40 -18.17 5.54
CA LYS A 70 -2.79 -17.98 5.92
C LYS A 70 -3.77 -18.38 4.82
N LEU A 71 -3.43 -18.10 3.55
CA LEU A 71 -4.23 -18.50 2.40
C LEU A 71 -4.26 -20.03 2.28
N LEU A 72 -3.10 -20.68 2.34
CA LEU A 72 -2.99 -22.14 2.28
C LEU A 72 -3.73 -22.83 3.42
N ASP A 73 -3.63 -22.31 4.65
CA ASP A 73 -4.38 -22.83 5.80
C ASP A 73 -5.88 -22.77 5.57
N THR A 74 -6.38 -21.67 5.00
CA THR A 74 -7.81 -21.52 4.67
C THR A 74 -8.23 -22.54 3.62
N ILE A 75 -7.42 -22.74 2.59
CA ILE A 75 -7.69 -23.72 1.53
C ILE A 75 -7.70 -25.15 2.09
N HIS A 76 -6.72 -25.50 2.91
CA HIS A 76 -6.63 -26.84 3.51
C HIS A 76 -7.80 -27.13 4.44
N LYS A 77 -8.23 -26.15 5.25
CA LYS A 77 -9.39 -26.29 6.14
C LYS A 77 -10.70 -26.52 5.38
N GLY A 78 -10.93 -25.76 4.31
CA GLY A 78 -12.12 -25.95 3.46
C GLY A 78 -12.12 -27.34 2.82
N LYS A 79 -11.01 -27.75 2.22
CA LYS A 79 -10.87 -29.09 1.63
C LYS A 79 -11.08 -30.21 2.64
N ALA A 80 -10.51 -30.08 3.84
CA ALA A 80 -10.65 -31.08 4.91
C ALA A 80 -12.10 -31.22 5.41
N SER A 81 -12.91 -30.16 5.28
CA SER A 81 -14.33 -30.15 5.65
C SER A 81 -15.24 -30.70 4.55
N GLY A 82 -14.67 -31.09 3.39
CA GLY A 82 -15.42 -31.53 2.22
C GLY A 82 -15.95 -30.40 1.34
N ASP A 83 -15.62 -29.15 1.64
CA ASP A 83 -16.11 -27.98 0.89
C ASP A 83 -15.35 -27.77 -0.42
N HIS A 84 -16.03 -27.20 -1.40
CA HIS A 84 -15.39 -26.63 -2.59
C HIS A 84 -14.74 -25.30 -2.26
N VAL A 85 -13.45 -25.17 -2.56
CA VAL A 85 -12.68 -23.94 -2.30
C VAL A 85 -12.40 -23.20 -3.60
N LEU A 86 -12.76 -21.92 -3.65
CA LEU A 86 -12.45 -21.01 -4.74
C LEU A 86 -11.54 -19.87 -4.23
N VAL A 87 -10.50 -19.54 -5.00
CA VAL A 87 -9.64 -18.38 -4.73
C VAL A 87 -9.87 -17.35 -5.84
N LEU A 88 -10.32 -16.15 -5.44
CA LEU A 88 -10.43 -15.00 -6.32
C LEU A 88 -9.26 -14.05 -6.06
N SER A 89 -8.50 -13.73 -7.10
CA SER A 89 -7.41 -12.75 -7.05
C SER A 89 -7.80 -11.51 -7.83
N ILE A 90 -7.64 -10.33 -7.20
CA ILE A 90 -7.99 -9.03 -7.77
C ILE A 90 -6.74 -8.14 -7.70
N ASP A 91 -6.37 -7.55 -8.83
CA ASP A 91 -5.24 -6.61 -8.94
C ASP A 91 -5.71 -5.25 -9.48
N ILE A 92 -5.24 -4.17 -8.87
CA ILE A 92 -5.59 -2.80 -9.25
C ILE A 92 -4.53 -2.27 -10.22
N LYS A 93 -4.92 -2.02 -11.47
CA LYS A 93 -4.05 -1.42 -12.48
C LYS A 93 -3.61 -0.02 -12.04
N GLY A 94 -2.30 0.18 -11.89
CA GLY A 94 -1.73 1.50 -11.60
C GLY A 94 -2.24 2.11 -10.29
N ALA A 95 -2.26 1.35 -9.20
CA ALA A 95 -2.86 1.78 -7.93
C ALA A 95 -2.35 3.14 -7.40
N PHE A 96 -1.06 3.45 -7.58
CA PHE A 96 -0.50 4.74 -7.16
C PHE A 96 -0.84 5.89 -8.10
N ASP A 97 -1.01 5.61 -9.40
CA ASP A 97 -1.33 6.62 -10.42
C ASP A 97 -2.82 6.98 -10.40
N ASN A 98 -3.67 6.04 -9.97
CA ASN A 98 -5.13 6.18 -9.97
C ASN A 98 -5.74 6.56 -8.61
N ILE A 99 -4.92 6.82 -7.60
CA ILE A 99 -5.45 7.20 -6.27
C ILE A 99 -5.98 8.64 -6.30
N GLN A 100 -7.25 8.82 -5.93
CA GLN A 100 -7.87 10.14 -5.88
C GLN A 100 -7.48 10.88 -4.59
N ARG A 101 -7.06 12.15 -4.70
CA ARG A 101 -6.69 12.97 -3.54
C ARG A 101 -7.85 13.14 -2.54
N SER A 102 -9.08 13.27 -3.06
CA SER A 102 -10.30 13.33 -2.25
C SER A 102 -10.48 12.05 -1.42
N ALA A 103 -10.36 10.88 -2.05
CA ALA A 103 -10.47 9.59 -1.36
C ALA A 103 -9.41 9.43 -0.26
N SER A 104 -8.15 9.80 -0.53
CA SER A 104 -7.09 9.78 0.48
C SER A 104 -7.38 10.75 1.65
N SER A 105 -7.89 11.93 1.36
CA SER A 105 -8.27 12.92 2.38
C SER A 105 -9.41 12.41 3.25
N SER A 106 -10.49 11.91 2.63
CA SER A 106 -11.62 11.32 3.35
C SER A 106 -11.21 10.10 4.16
N TYR A 107 -10.27 9.28 3.67
CA TYR A 107 -9.73 8.16 4.44
C TYR A 107 -9.02 8.65 5.72
N LEU A 108 -8.18 9.69 5.63
CA LEU A 108 -7.51 10.26 6.80
C LEU A 108 -8.51 10.85 7.80
N ASP A 109 -9.51 11.57 7.30
CA ASP A 109 -10.55 12.22 8.11
C ASP A 109 -11.41 11.15 8.83
N ASN A 110 -11.84 10.09 8.13
CA ASN A 110 -12.64 8.99 8.70
C ASN A 110 -11.90 8.12 9.71
N ASN A 111 -10.56 8.10 9.68
CA ASN A 111 -9.74 7.36 10.64
C ASN A 111 -9.31 8.23 11.83
N GLU A 112 -9.92 9.41 12.01
CA GLU A 112 -9.67 10.33 13.12
C GLU A 112 -8.18 10.67 13.27
N CYS A 113 -7.47 10.79 12.15
CA CYS A 113 -6.04 11.10 12.18
C CYS A 113 -5.82 12.51 12.76
N PRO A 114 -4.74 12.72 13.54
CA PRO A 114 -4.42 14.03 14.10
C PRO A 114 -4.35 15.14 13.03
N ALA A 115 -5.01 16.27 13.29
CA ALA A 115 -5.15 17.36 12.31
C ALA A 115 -3.82 17.88 11.76
N ASN A 116 -2.76 17.88 12.59
CA ASN A 116 -1.41 18.24 12.16
C ASN A 116 -0.84 17.27 11.12
N ILE A 117 -1.10 15.96 11.25
CA ILE A 117 -0.68 14.95 10.27
C ILE A 117 -1.50 15.13 8.99
N VAL A 118 -2.82 15.25 9.11
CA VAL A 118 -3.73 15.40 7.97
C VAL A 118 -3.39 16.64 7.15
N ASN A 119 -3.15 17.79 7.78
CA ASN A 119 -2.79 19.02 7.09
C ASN A 119 -1.46 18.89 6.33
N ILE A 120 -0.45 18.24 6.93
CA ILE A 120 0.82 18.01 6.25
C ILE A 120 0.62 17.08 5.05
N PHE A 121 -0.14 15.99 5.20
CA PHE A 121 -0.45 15.09 4.09
C PHE A 121 -1.25 15.77 2.98
N LYS A 122 -2.22 16.65 3.30
CA LYS A 122 -3.00 17.40 2.29
C LYS A 122 -2.13 18.37 1.48
N ASN A 123 -1.10 18.95 2.11
CA ASN A 123 -0.16 19.88 1.45
C ASN A 123 0.96 19.18 0.65
N LEU A 124 1.35 17.96 1.06
CA LEU A 124 2.31 17.12 0.33
C LEU A 124 1.65 16.27 -0.77
N LEU A 125 0.36 15.95 -0.53
CA LEU A 125 -0.72 15.80 -1.49
C LEU A 125 -0.34 16.16 -2.90
#